data_AF-A0A2V7VHJ9-F1
#
_entry.id   AF-A0A2V7VHJ9-F1
#
_cell.length_a   1.000
_cell.length_b   1.000
_cell.length_c   1.000
_cell.angle_alpha   90.00
_cell.angle_beta   90.00
_cell.angle_gamma   90.00
#
_symmetry.space_group_name_H-M   'P 1'
#
loop_
_entity.id
_entity.type
_entity.pdbx_description
1 polymer ?
#
loop_
_entity_poly.entity_id
_entity_poly.type
_entity_poly.pdbx_seq_one_letter_code
_entity_poly.pdbx_strand_id
1 'polypeptide(L)'
;MDVITRYDWPGNVRELKNALERAVAYAREDFVTPEDLPPAVLAGAERQPRASFHEWKEKTLERMEREFLESTLETHGGNVTRAAQALGIHRSTLQRLMRRLKLPVA
;
A
#
# COMPACT_ATOMS: atom_id res chain seq x y z
N MET A 1 -20.31 -12.35 4.97
CA MET A 1 -19.78 -11.30 4.06
C MET A 1 -18.42 -10.74 4.51
N ASP A 2 -18.13 -10.62 5.81
CA ASP A 2 -16.90 -9.96 6.28
C ASP A 2 -15.59 -10.54 5.73
N VAL A 3 -15.44 -11.87 5.69
CA VAL A 3 -14.22 -12.55 5.23
C VAL A 3 -13.85 -12.16 3.78
N ILE A 4 -14.82 -12.18 2.87
CA ILE A 4 -14.61 -11.86 1.44
C ILE A 4 -14.19 -10.40 1.27
N THR A 5 -14.70 -9.49 2.12
CA THR A 5 -14.38 -8.06 2.08
C THR A 5 -13.07 -7.68 2.79
N ARG A 6 -12.49 -8.60 3.56
CA ARG A 6 -11.27 -8.37 4.34
C ARG A 6 -10.02 -8.95 3.70
N TYR A 7 -10.18 -9.76 2.66
CA TYR A 7 -9.07 -10.34 1.92
C TYR A 7 -8.73 -9.45 0.71
N ASP A 8 -7.46 -9.08 0.55
CA ASP A 8 -7.00 -8.15 -0.50
C ASP A 8 -7.00 -8.72 -1.93
N TRP A 9 -7.31 -10.00 -2.14
CA TRP A 9 -7.35 -10.66 -3.46
C TRP A 9 -6.13 -10.33 -4.34
N PRO A 10 -4.90 -10.73 -3.96
CA PRO A 10 -3.67 -10.43 -4.70
C PRO A 10 -3.70 -10.88 -6.17
N GLY A 11 -4.48 -11.90 -6.51
CA GLY A 11 -4.73 -12.39 -7.87
C GLY A 11 -5.88 -11.66 -8.61
N ASN A 12 -6.35 -10.53 -8.08
CA ASN A 12 -7.47 -9.73 -8.59
C ASN A 12 -8.81 -10.49 -8.62
N VAL A 13 -9.78 -10.00 -9.42
CA VAL A 13 -11.13 -10.56 -9.57
C VAL A 13 -11.13 -12.04 -10.00
N ARG A 14 -10.07 -12.52 -10.67
CA ARG A 14 -9.94 -13.94 -11.04
C ARG A 14 -9.78 -14.84 -9.82
N GLU A 15 -9.04 -14.38 -8.81
CA GLU A 15 -8.86 -15.13 -7.57
C GLU A 15 -10.16 -15.16 -6.76
N LEU A 16 -10.86 -14.03 -6.67
CA LEU A 16 -12.19 -13.96 -6.07
C LEU A 16 -13.17 -14.93 -6.74
N LYS A 17 -13.20 -14.93 -8.08
CA LYS A 17 -14.04 -15.84 -8.86
C LYS A 17 -13.72 -17.30 -8.54
N ASN A 18 -12.44 -17.69 -8.60
CA ASN A 18 -12.02 -19.07 -8.33
C ASN A 18 -12.34 -19.51 -6.89
N ALA A 19 -12.18 -18.60 -5.91
CA ALA A 19 -12.50 -18.88 -4.52
C ALA A 19 -14.01 -19.09 -4.32
N LEU A 20 -14.85 -18.27 -4.96
CA LEU A 20 -16.30 -18.42 -4.94
C LEU A 20 -16.77 -19.68 -5.67
N GLU A 21 -16.19 -20.00 -6.84
CA GLU A 21 -16.50 -21.23 -7.57
C GLU A 21 -16.20 -22.48 -6.73
N ARG A 22 -15.06 -22.49 -6.02
CA ARG A 22 -14.74 -23.57 -5.08
C ARG A 22 -15.68 -23.60 -3.90
N ALA A 23 -16.00 -22.46 -3.31
CA ALA A 23 -16.90 -22.40 -2.15
C ALA A 23 -18.31 -22.90 -2.49
N VAL A 24 -18.84 -22.56 -3.67
CA VAL A 24 -20.12 -23.10 -4.16
C VAL A 24 -20.03 -24.61 -4.42
N ALA A 25 -18.89 -25.10 -4.94
CA ALA A 25 -18.71 -26.53 -5.17
C ALA A 25 -18.58 -27.36 -3.88
N TYR A 26 -18.15 -26.76 -2.77
CA TYR A 26 -18.02 -27.43 -1.47
C TYR A 26 -19.18 -27.17 -0.51
N ALA A 27 -20.00 -26.15 -0.78
CA ALA A 27 -21.15 -25.80 0.04
C ALA A 27 -22.10 -27.01 0.17
N ARG A 28 -22.43 -27.34 1.41
CA ARG A 28 -23.34 -28.44 1.76
C ARG A 28 -24.77 -27.98 2.00
N GLU A 29 -24.95 -26.67 2.12
CA GLU A 29 -26.22 -26.01 2.40
C GLU A 29 -26.55 -25.01 1.29
N ASP A 30 -27.75 -24.42 1.35
CA ASP A 30 -28.22 -23.42 0.38
C ASP A 30 -27.39 -22.10 0.42
N PHE A 31 -26.55 -21.94 1.44
CA PHE A 31 -25.70 -20.77 1.62
C PHE A 31 -24.22 -21.15 1.81
N VAL A 32 -23.35 -20.35 1.21
CA VAL A 32 -21.89 -20.47 1.40
C VAL A 32 -21.52 -19.89 2.77
N THR A 33 -20.90 -20.70 3.60
CA THR A 33 -20.36 -20.31 4.91
C THR A 33 -18.87 -19.98 4.80
N PRO A 34 -18.27 -19.28 5.79
CA PRO A 34 -16.83 -19.04 5.81
C PRO A 34 -16.00 -20.33 5.73
N GLU A 35 -16.50 -21.44 6.27
CA GLU A 35 -15.81 -22.74 6.28
C GLU A 35 -15.66 -23.35 4.87
N ASP A 36 -16.52 -22.93 3.94
CA ASP A 36 -16.46 -23.36 2.54
C ASP A 36 -15.42 -22.57 1.72
N LEU A 37 -14.88 -21.47 2.26
CA LEU A 37 -13.86 -20.67 1.59
C LEU A 37 -12.47 -21.31 1.67
N PRO A 38 -11.58 -21.05 0.70
CA PRO A 38 -10.21 -21.54 0.75
C PRO A 38 -9.48 -21.10 2.04
N PRO A 39 -8.68 -21.96 2.69
CA PRO A 39 -7.96 -21.63 3.92
C PRO A 39 -7.07 -20.38 3.81
N ALA A 40 -6.53 -20.11 2.61
CA ALA A 40 -5.72 -18.93 2.33
C ALA A 40 -6.52 -17.62 2.48
N VAL A 41 -7.80 -17.63 2.10
CA VAL A 41 -8.71 -16.47 2.21
C VAL A 41 -9.07 -16.23 3.67
N LEU A 42 -9.39 -17.30 4.41
CA LEU A 42 -9.66 -17.22 5.86
C LEU A 42 -8.45 -16.67 6.63
N ALA A 43 -7.26 -17.22 6.38
CA ALA A 43 -6.03 -16.80 7.04
C ALA A 43 -5.59 -15.38 6.68
N GLY A 44 -5.88 -14.91 5.47
CA GLY A 44 -5.58 -13.53 5.06
C GLY A 44 -6.57 -12.51 5.62
N ALA A 45 -7.85 -12.85 5.68
CA ALA A 45 -8.90 -11.99 6.24
C ALA A 45 -8.71 -11.72 7.73
N GLU A 46 -8.13 -12.66 8.49
CA GLU A 46 -7.78 -12.46 9.90
C GLU A 46 -6.56 -11.56 10.11
N ARG A 47 -5.62 -11.54 9.16
CA ARG A 47 -4.35 -10.81 9.28
C ARG A 47 -4.42 -9.38 8.79
N GLN A 48 -5.49 -8.97 8.13
CA GLN A 48 -5.58 -7.66 7.50
C GLN A 48 -6.43 -6.70 8.35
N PRO A 49 -5.80 -5.75 9.07
CA PRO A 49 -6.50 -4.50 9.37
C PRO A 49 -6.81 -3.84 8.02
N ARG A 50 -8.05 -3.37 7.83
CA ARG A 50 -8.45 -2.61 6.65
C ARG A 50 -7.57 -1.35 6.56
N ALA A 51 -6.44 -1.41 5.85
CA ALA A 51 -5.83 -0.21 5.33
C ALA A 51 -6.79 0.27 4.23
N SER A 52 -7.52 1.34 4.50
CA SER A 52 -8.37 1.97 3.51
C SER A 52 -7.55 2.26 2.25
N PHE A 53 -8.19 2.26 1.08
CA PHE A 53 -7.54 2.71 -0.16
C PHE A 53 -6.84 4.07 0.02
N HIS A 54 -7.39 4.94 0.88
CA HIS A 54 -6.78 6.19 1.28
C HIS A 54 -5.43 6.00 1.97
N GLU A 55 -5.33 5.14 2.98
CA GLU A 55 -4.08 4.85 3.68
C GLU A 55 -3.04 4.18 2.77
N TRP A 56 -3.46 3.27 1.89
CA TRP A 56 -2.55 2.67 0.89
C TRP A 56 -2.01 3.74 -0.08
N LYS A 57 -2.89 4.60 -0.58
CA LYS A 57 -2.53 5.70 -1.49
C LYS A 57 -1.59 6.69 -0.79
N GLU A 58 -1.89 7.06 0.45
CA GLU A 58 -1.09 8.00 1.23
C GLU A 58 0.32 7.44 1.50
N LYS A 59 0.43 6.17 1.93
CA LYS A 59 1.73 5.50 2.09
C LYS A 59 2.51 5.40 0.79
N THR A 60 1.83 5.10 -0.31
CA THR A 60 2.48 4.98 -1.62
C THR A 60 3.01 6.32 -2.09
N LEU A 61 2.22 7.39 -1.98
CA LEU A 61 2.66 8.75 -2.31
C LEU A 61 3.82 9.20 -1.43
N GLU A 62 3.76 8.94 -0.12
CA GLU A 62 4.85 9.27 0.81
C GLU A 62 6.14 8.54 0.43
N ARG A 63 6.06 7.26 0.05
CA ARG A 63 7.24 6.49 -0.40
C ARG A 63 7.83 7.07 -1.69
N MET A 64 7.00 7.33 -2.70
CA MET A 64 7.48 7.90 -3.97
C MET A 64 8.11 9.28 -3.77
N GLU A 65 7.50 10.10 -2.91
CA GLU A 65 8.02 11.43 -2.58
C GLU A 65 9.39 11.33 -1.87
N ARG A 66 9.53 10.39 -0.92
CA ARG A 66 10.80 10.09 -0.24
C ARG A 66 11.89 9.70 -1.24
N GLU A 67 11.64 8.69 -2.06
CA GLU A 67 12.61 8.16 -3.03
C GLU A 67 13.07 9.26 -4.01
N PHE A 68 12.13 10.08 -4.48
CA PHE A 68 12.43 11.19 -5.38
C PHE A 68 13.33 12.27 -4.73
N LEU A 69 13.00 12.66 -3.50
CA LEU A 69 13.78 13.65 -2.76
C LEU A 69 15.18 13.14 -2.39
N GLU A 70 15.30 11.88 -2.02
CA GLU A 70 16.56 11.22 -1.71
C GLU A 70 17.46 11.17 -2.95
N SER A 71 16.94 10.67 -4.09
CA SER A 71 17.65 10.65 -5.37
C SER A 71 18.11 12.05 -5.82
N THR A 72 17.28 13.07 -5.59
CA THR A 72 17.64 14.46 -5.91
C THR A 72 18.77 14.97 -5.01
N LEU A 73 18.71 14.69 -3.71
CA LEU A 73 19.77 15.07 -2.77
C LEU A 73 21.09 14.37 -3.10
N GLU A 74 21.06 13.08 -3.40
CA GLU A 74 22.24 12.30 -3.79
C GLU A 74 22.88 12.85 -5.07
N THR A 75 22.07 13.14 -6.10
CA THR A 75 22.54 13.73 -7.37
C THR A 75 23.25 15.08 -7.16
N HIS A 76 22.87 15.82 -6.12
CA HIS A 76 23.48 17.10 -5.76
C HIS A 76 24.45 17.01 -4.57
N GLY A 77 24.90 15.80 -4.21
CA GLY A 77 25.91 15.57 -3.16
C GLY A 77 25.47 16.03 -1.77
N GLY A 78 24.19 15.89 -1.45
CA GLY A 78 23.59 16.32 -0.18
C GLY A 78 23.37 17.83 -0.07
N ASN A 79 23.71 18.62 -1.10
CA ASN A 79 23.55 20.06 -1.05
C ASN A 79 22.07 20.47 -1.18
N VAL A 80 21.42 20.69 -0.04
CA VAL A 80 20.01 21.09 0.06
C VAL A 80 19.69 22.35 -0.75
N THR A 81 20.61 23.32 -0.85
CA THR A 81 20.37 24.54 -1.62
C THR A 81 20.30 24.25 -3.12
N ARG A 82 21.23 23.45 -3.65
CA ARG A 82 21.24 23.04 -5.06
C ARG A 82 20.07 22.12 -5.41
N ALA A 83 19.75 21.18 -4.54
CA ALA A 83 18.59 20.30 -4.70
C ALA A 83 17.28 21.11 -4.73
N ALA A 84 17.13 22.11 -3.86
CA ALA A 84 15.94 22.97 -3.86
C ALA A 84 15.84 23.79 -5.16
N GLN A 85 16.96 24.31 -5.66
CA GLN A 85 17.01 25.03 -6.93
C GLN A 85 16.64 24.13 -8.11
N ALA A 86 17.15 22.90 -8.18
CA ALA A 86 16.83 21.94 -9.22
C ALA A 86 15.34 21.54 -9.20
N LEU A 87 14.73 21.47 -8.02
CA LEU A 87 13.30 21.23 -7.82
C LEU A 87 12.43 22.47 -8.04
N GLY A 88 13.02 23.65 -8.27
CA GLY A 88 12.28 24.90 -8.44
C GLY A 88 11.56 25.38 -7.17
N ILE A 89 11.99 24.93 -6.00
CA ILE A 89 11.38 25.28 -4.71
C ILE A 89 12.33 26.06 -3.82
N HIS A 90 11.77 26.78 -2.85
CA HIS A 90 12.58 27.47 -1.85
C HIS A 90 13.28 26.46 -0.92
N ARG A 91 14.51 26.76 -0.47
CA ARG A 91 15.28 25.90 0.44
C ARG A 91 14.51 25.53 1.70
N SER A 92 13.78 26.48 2.28
CA SER A 92 12.95 26.25 3.48
C SER A 92 11.82 25.24 3.23
N THR A 93 11.27 25.20 2.01
CA THR A 93 10.27 24.21 1.60
C THR A 93 10.90 22.83 1.55
N LEU A 94 12.06 22.69 0.92
CA LEU A 94 12.78 21.41 0.87
C LEU A 94 13.13 20.90 2.28
N GLN A 95 13.64 21.78 3.15
CA GLN A 95 13.94 21.40 4.55
C GLN A 95 12.70 20.94 5.32
N ARG A 96 11.53 21.56 5.07
CA ARG A 96 10.26 21.12 5.68
C ARG A 96 9.85 19.74 5.17
N LEU A 97 10.00 19.47 3.88
CA LEU A 97 9.75 18.15 3.29
C LEU A 97 10.71 17.08 3.86
N MET A 98 12.01 17.38 3.96
CA MET A 98 13.00 16.49 4.55
C MET A 98 12.65 16.12 6.00
N ARG A 99 12.23 17.11 6.82
CA ARG A 99 11.81 16.84 8.21
C ARG A 99 10.55 15.98 8.28
N ARG A 100 9.54 16.27 7.45
CA ARG A 100 8.29 15.49 7.39
C ARG A 100 8.58 14.03 7.03
N LEU A 101 9.47 13.82 6.06
CA LEU A 101 9.85 12.49 5.58
C LEU A 101 11.01 11.89 6.37
N LYS A 102 11.55 12.54 7.41
CA LYS A 102 12.70 12.03 8.20
C LYS A 102 13.90 11.64 7.33
N LEU A 103 14.17 12.41 6.27
CA LEU A 103 15.35 12.20 5.43
C LEU A 103 16.61 12.68 6.18
N PRO A 104 17.74 11.95 6.10
CA PRO A 104 18.98 12.34 6.74
C PRO A 104 19.49 13.66 6.13
N VAL A 105 19.91 14.57 7.01
CA VAL A 105 20.59 15.80 6.61
C VAL A 105 22.08 15.45 6.56
N ALA A 106 22.66 15.42 5.37
CA ALA A 106 24.11 15.33 5.19
C ALA A 106 24.76 16.69 5.47
#